data_AF-A0A7Y8KL92-F1
#
_entry.id   AF-A0A7Y8KL92-F1
#
_cell.length_a   1.000
_cell.length_b   1.000
_cell.length_c   1.000
_cell.angle_alpha   90.00
_cell.angle_beta   90.00
_cell.angle_gamma   90.00
#
_symmetry.space_group_name_H-M   'P 1'
#
loop_
_entity.id
_entity.type
_entity.pdbx_description
1 polymer ?
#
loop_
_entity_poly.entity_id
_entity_poly.type
_entity_poly.pdbx_seq_one_letter_code
_entity_poly.pdbx_strand_id
1 'polypeptide(L)' 'MSKSAWLFLCLTIATGVLGLGATSEEGQTAATVAAAVFTNFLLLTLFMGRKIKFDPVLR' A
#
# COMPACT_ATOMS: atom_id res chain seq x y z
N MET A 1 -4.52 14.77 0.46
CA MET A 1 -4.46 13.30 0.68
C MET A 1 -5.85 12.82 1.02
N SER A 2 -6.42 11.89 0.25
CA SER A 2 -7.76 11.38 0.56
C SER A 2 -7.72 10.60 1.89
N LYS A 3 -8.80 10.66 2.68
CA LYS A 3 -8.94 9.89 3.93
C LYS A 3 -8.69 8.38 3.70
N SER A 4 -9.07 7.88 2.53
CA SER A 4 -8.84 6.50 2.11
C SER A 4 -7.35 6.13 1.94
N ALA A 5 -6.52 7.01 1.35
CA ALA A 5 -5.10 6.74 1.19
C ALA A 5 -4.38 6.59 2.54
N TRP A 6 -4.80 7.38 3.54
CA TRP A 6 -4.26 7.29 4.90
C TRP A 6 -4.63 5.97 5.58
N LEU A 7 -5.87 5.50 5.40
CA LEU A 7 -6.30 4.18 5.89
C LEU A 7 -5.50 3.04 5.26
N PHE A 8 -5.32 3.04 3.93
CA PHE A 8 -4.53 2.01 3.26
C PHE A 8 -3.06 2.03 3.68
N LEU A 9 -2.53 3.20 4.03
CA LEU A 9 -1.15 3.35 4.52
C LEU A 9 -1.01 2.73 5.90
N CYS A 10 -1.93 3.03 6.81
CA CYS A 10 -1.97 2.40 8.13
C CYS A 10 -2.15 0.88 8.03
N LEU A 11 -3.04 0.38 7.18
CA LEU A 11 -3.21 -1.05 6.98
C LEU A 11 -1.94 -1.72 6.45
N THR A 12 -1.29 -1.13 5.43
CA THR A 12 -0.05 -1.68 4.86
C THR A 12 1.06 -1.78 5.90
N ILE A 13 1.24 -0.73 6.71
CA ILE A 13 2.24 -0.73 7.80
C ILE A 13 1.89 -1.77 8.86
N ALA A 14 0.63 -1.84 9.30
CA ALA A 14 0.18 -2.81 10.30
C ALA A 14 0.38 -4.25 9.81
N THR A 15 0.02 -4.55 8.56
CA THR A 15 0.21 -5.89 7.97
C THR A 15 1.69 -6.21 7.79
N GLY A 16 2.54 -5.24 7.42
CA GLY A 16 3.99 -5.44 7.34
C GLY A 16 4.62 -5.75 8.69
N VAL A 17 4.22 -5.04 9.75
CA VAL A 17 4.69 -5.30 11.13
C VAL A 17 4.21 -6.66 11.64
N LEU A 18 2.96 -7.02 11.35
CA LEU A 18 2.42 -8.35 11.68
C LEU A 18 3.16 -9.47 10.94
N GLY A 19 3.54 -9.25 9.67
CA GLY A 19 4.33 -10.22 8.90
C GLY A 19 5.73 -10.43 9.46
N LEU A 20 6.38 -9.39 9.99
CA LEU A 20 7.67 -9.50 10.66
C LEU A 20 7.58 -10.26 11.99
N GLY A 21 6.43 -10.21 12.67
CA GLY A 21 6.16 -10.94 13.91
C GLY A 21 5.61 -12.36 13.71
N ALA A 22 5.28 -12.75 12.48
CA ALA A 22 4.77 -14.09 12.19
C ALA A 22 5.92 -15.11 12.25
N THR A 23 5.79 -16.09 13.15
CA THR A 23 6.77 -17.16 13.39
C THR A 23 6.55 -18.39 12.52
N SER A 24 5.38 -18.53 11.88
CA SER A 24 5.13 -19.61 10.91
C SER A 24 5.31 -19.12 9.48
N GLU A 25 5.87 -19.96 8.60
CA GLU A 25 6.03 -19.67 7.17
C GLU A 25 4.69 -19.36 6.50
N GLU A 26 3.62 -20.06 6.87
CA GLU A 26 2.26 -19.83 6.38
C GLU A 26 1.72 -18.45 6.82
N GLY A 27 2.03 -18.04 8.06
CA GLY A 27 1.67 -16.72 8.57
C GLY A 27 2.44 -15.60 7.88
N GLN A 28 3.73 -15.80 7.62
CA GLN A 28 4.57 -14.84 6.89
C GLN A 28 4.16 -14.68 5.43
N THR A 29 3.85 -15.79 4.74
CA THR A 29 3.37 -15.76 3.35
C THR A 29 1.99 -15.11 3.25
N ALA A 30 1.06 -15.43 4.16
CA ALA A 30 -0.24 -14.77 4.20
C ALA A 30 -0.11 -13.26 4.48
N ALA A 31 0.74 -12.86 5.44
CA ALA A 31 0.96 -11.45 5.77
C ALA A 31 1.62 -10.67 4.62
N THR A 32 2.60 -11.27 3.93
CA THR A 32 3.25 -10.63 2.77
C THR A 32 2.29 -10.47 1.58
N VAL A 33 1.47 -11.48 1.29
CA VAL A 33 0.42 -11.37 0.25
C VAL A 33 -0.60 -10.29 0.62
N ALA A 34 -1.08 -10.26 1.86
CA ALA A 34 -2.00 -9.22 2.32
C ALA A 34 -1.35 -7.83 2.23
N ALA A 35 -0.10 -7.68 2.65
CA ALA A 35 0.64 -6.42 2.55
C ALA A 35 0.81 -5.98 1.09
N ALA A 36 1.09 -6.90 0.17
CA ALA A 36 1.19 -6.61 -1.26
C ALA A 36 -0.14 -6.10 -1.84
N VAL A 37 -1.27 -6.71 -1.48
CA VAL A 37 -2.60 -6.26 -1.92
C VAL A 37 -2.92 -4.86 -1.39
N PHE A 38 -2.69 -4.60 -0.10
CA PHE A 38 -2.93 -3.28 0.49
C PHE A 38 -1.98 -2.21 -0.07
N THR A 39 -0.72 -2.56 -0.33
CA THR A 39 0.25 -1.68 -0.99
C THR A 39 -0.21 -1.31 -2.39
N ASN A 40 -0.74 -2.27 -3.16
CA ASN A 40 -1.21 -2.00 -4.52
C ASN A 40 -2.45 -1.07 -4.51
N PHE A 41 -3.39 -1.29 -3.59
CA PHE A 41 -4.51 -0.37 -3.36
C PHE A 41 -4.04 1.02 -2.91
N LEU A 42 -3.06 1.10 -2.01
CA LEU A 42 -2.44 2.36 -1.59
C LEU A 42 -1.85 3.10 -2.78
N LEU A 43 -1.10 2.40 -3.64
CA LEU A 43 -0.53 3.00 -4.85
C LEU A 43 -1.63 3.53 -5.76
N LEU A 44 -2.67 2.74 -6.04
CA LEU A 44 -3.82 3.19 -6.85
C LEU A 44 -4.48 4.44 -6.24
N THR A 45 -4.69 4.48 -4.93
CA THR A 45 -5.26 5.67 -4.27
C THR A 45 -4.32 6.89 -4.32
N LEU A 46 -3.01 6.69 -4.21
CA LEU A 46 -2.01 7.75 -4.37
C LEU A 46 -1.93 8.25 -5.81
N PHE A 47 -2.03 7.37 -6.81
CA PHE A 47 -2.05 7.69 -8.23
C PHE A 47 -3.37 8.34 -8.67
N MET A 48 -4.49 8.02 -8.02
CA MET A 48 -5.77 8.69 -8.28
C MET A 48 -5.84 10.05 -7.58
N GLY A 49 -5.29 10.15 -6.36
CA GLY A 49 -5.28 11.38 -5.55
C GLY A 49 -4.25 12.40 -6.01
N ARG A 50 -3.10 11.94 -6.50
CA ARG A 50 -2.24 12.77 -7.35
C ARG A 50 -2.81 12.65 -8.75
N LYS A 51 -3.60 13.63 -9.21
CA LYS A 51 -3.62 13.93 -10.64
C LYS A 51 -2.15 14.07 -11.02
N ILE A 52 -1.52 13.02 -11.54
CA ILE A 52 -0.24 13.14 -12.21
C ILE A 52 -0.64 13.93 -13.44
N LYS A 53 -0.65 15.25 -13.28
CA LYS A 53 -0.25 16.13 -14.35
C LYS A 53 1.13 15.59 -14.69
N PHE A 54 1.18 14.63 -15.61
CA PHE A 54 2.24 14.61 -16.58
C PHE A 54 2.16 16.00 -17.15
N ASP A 55 2.89 16.94 -16.53
CA ASP A 55 3.02 18.26 -17.09
C ASP A 55 3.55 17.98 -18.49
N PRO A 56 2.75 18.24 -19.54
CA PRO A 56 3.17 18.00 -20.91
C PRO A 56 4.12 19.14 -21.26
N VAL A 57 5.28 19.11 -20.61
CA VAL A 57 6.35 20.09 -20.72
C VAL A 57 7.64 19.29 -20.93
N LEU A 58 8.02 18.68 -22.07
CA LEU A 58 7.50 18.50 -23.43
C LEU A 58 6.56 19.59 -23.97
N ARG A 59 6.92 20.87 -23.93
CA ARG A 59 8.11 21.46 -24.59
C ARG A 59 9.47 20.89 -24.23
#